data_AF-X1I6J8-F1
#
_entry.id   AF-X1I6J8-F1
#
_cell.length_a   1.000
_cell.length_b   1.000
_cell.length_c   1.000
_cell.angle_alpha   90.00
_cell.angle_beta   90.00
_cell.angle_gamma   90.00
#
_symmetry.space_group_name_H-M   'P 1'
#
loop_
_entity.id
_entity.type
_entity.pdbx_description
1 polymer ?
#
loop_
_entity_poly.entity_id
_entity_poly.type
_entity_poly.pdbx_seq_one_letter_code
_entity_poly.pdbx_strand_id
1 'polypeptide(L)'
;MAALMPILKGLVNVMEIVTFIQFIEEEAIQSAALGVFLAIRGKSYRGASLGITLLRGRLIPHLEDINLAVGWMAPYSVGCFSDFIE
;
A
#
# COMPACT_ATOMS: atom_id res chain seq x y z
N MET A 1 -15.60 27.63 -18.81
CA MET A 1 -14.11 27.66 -18.74
C MET A 1 -13.58 28.01 -17.34
N ALA A 2 -14.05 29.06 -16.66
CA ALA A 2 -13.51 29.47 -15.35
C ALA A 2 -13.68 28.45 -14.20
N ALA A 3 -14.79 27.69 -14.17
CA ALA A 3 -15.02 26.64 -13.17
C ALA A 3 -14.33 25.30 -13.49
N LEU A 4 -13.82 25.11 -14.71
CA LEU A 4 -13.20 23.86 -15.13
C LEU A 4 -11.81 23.66 -14.49
N MET A 5 -11.04 24.75 -14.40
CA MET A 5 -9.69 24.74 -13.83
C MET A 5 -9.64 24.33 -12.35
N PRO A 6 -10.50 24.85 -11.43
CA PRO A 6 -10.51 24.40 -10.04
C PRO A 6 -11.01 22.95 -9.88
N ILE A 7 -11.93 22.49 -10.72
CA ILE A 7 -12.40 21.09 -10.71
C ILE A 7 -11.27 20.15 -11.11
N LEU A 8 -10.54 20.45 -12.18
CA LEU A 8 -9.38 19.67 -12.63
C LEU A 8 -8.28 19.62 -11.56
N LYS A 9 -7.99 20.75 -10.89
CA LYS A 9 -7.05 20.77 -9.76
C LYS A 9 -7.52 19.90 -8.59
N GLY A 10 -8.81 19.94 -8.28
CA GLY A 10 -9.39 19.10 -7.23
C GLY A 10 -9.22 17.60 -7.53
N LEU A 11 -9.46 17.19 -8.79
CA LEU A 11 -9.25 15.82 -9.22
C LEU A 11 -7.78 15.40 -9.10
N VAL A 12 -6.84 16.21 -9.57
CA VAL A 12 -5.40 15.93 -9.45
C VAL A 12 -4.99 15.74 -7.98
N ASN A 13 -5.47 16.61 -7.08
CA ASN A 13 -5.17 16.47 -5.65
C ASN A 13 -5.67 15.14 -5.06
N VAL A 14 -6.87 14.69 -5.47
CA VAL A 14 -7.40 13.40 -5.02
C VAL A 14 -6.54 12.25 -5.55
N MET A 15 -6.12 12.32 -6.82
CA MET A 15 -5.23 11.32 -7.42
C MET A 15 -3.90 11.23 -6.67
N GLU A 16 -3.30 12.37 -6.32
CA GLU A 16 -2.06 12.44 -5.55
C GLU A 16 -2.22 11.84 -4.14
N ILE A 17 -3.33 12.14 -3.45
CA ILE A 17 -3.60 11.58 -2.12
C ILE A 17 -3.72 10.06 -2.17
N VAL A 18 -4.49 9.53 -3.14
CA VAL A 18 -4.66 8.07 -3.27
C VAL A 18 -3.32 7.41 -3.59
N THR A 19 -2.53 8.00 -4.49
CA THR A 19 -1.18 7.51 -4.81
C THR A 19 -0.28 7.50 -3.57
N PHE A 20 -0.36 8.54 -2.73
CA PHE A 20 0.43 8.65 -1.52
C PHE A 20 0.03 7.61 -0.45
N ILE A 21 -1.27 7.32 -0.32
CA ILE A 21 -1.77 6.27 0.59
C ILE A 21 -1.23 4.90 0.16
N GLN A 22 -1.29 4.58 -1.13
CA GLN A 22 -0.76 3.33 -1.67
C GLN A 22 0.75 3.19 -1.42
N PHE A 23 1.51 4.29 -1.57
CA PHE A 23 2.94 4.32 -1.27
C PHE A 23 3.26 4.05 0.22
N ILE A 24 2.48 4.62 1.15
CA ILE A 24 2.65 4.35 2.59
C ILE A 24 2.43 2.87 2.91
N GLU A 25 1.39 2.27 2.32
CA GLU A 25 1.11 0.85 2.53
C GLU A 25 2.22 -0.05 1.98
N GLU A 26 2.79 0.30 0.83
CA GLU A 26 3.94 -0.41 0.27
C GLU A 26 5.15 -0.36 1.22
N GLU A 27 5.55 0.83 1.66
CA GLU A 27 6.66 1.01 2.60
C GLU A 27 6.41 0.26 3.92
N ALA A 28 5.15 0.18 4.37
CA ALA A 28 4.77 -0.61 5.55
C ALA A 28 4.95 -2.12 5.34
N ILE A 29 4.55 -2.65 4.18
CA ILE A 29 4.74 -4.06 3.81
C ILE A 29 6.23 -4.38 3.71
N GLN A 30 7.01 -3.56 3.01
CA GLN A 30 8.46 -3.76 2.87
C GLN A 30 9.17 -3.71 4.23
N SER A 31 8.78 -2.77 5.09
CA SER A 31 9.31 -2.66 6.46
C SER A 31 8.97 -3.88 7.32
N ALA A 32 7.74 -4.37 7.24
CA ALA A 32 7.32 -5.57 7.96
C ALA A 32 8.01 -6.83 7.45
N ALA A 33 8.18 -6.96 6.12
CA ALA A 33 8.91 -8.06 5.50
C ALA A 33 10.39 -8.09 5.93
N LEU A 34 11.06 -6.94 5.95
CA LEU A 34 12.41 -6.80 6.47
C LEU A 34 12.48 -7.18 7.96
N GLY A 35 11.50 -6.74 8.76
CA GLY A 35 11.38 -7.09 10.18
C GLY A 35 11.27 -8.60 10.40
N VAL A 36 10.47 -9.30 9.59
CA VAL A 36 10.36 -10.77 9.60
C VAL A 36 11.69 -11.41 9.25
N PHE A 37 12.35 -10.95 8.19
CA PHE A 37 13.67 -11.47 7.78
C PHE A 37 14.71 -11.34 8.90
N LEU A 38 14.79 -10.17 9.54
CA LEU A 38 15.70 -9.92 10.66
C LEU A 38 15.36 -10.79 11.87
N ALA A 39 14.07 -11.00 12.16
CA ALA A 39 13.63 -11.88 13.24
C ALA A 39 14.02 -13.35 12.99
N ILE A 40 13.87 -13.84 11.76
CA ILE A 40 14.33 -15.19 11.35
C ILE A 40 15.85 -15.29 11.50
N ARG A 41 16.59 -14.29 11.01
CA ARG A 41 18.05 -14.19 11.14
C ARG A 41 18.53 -14.21 12.58
N GLY A 42 17.77 -13.62 13.50
CA GLY A 42 18.00 -13.64 14.94
C GLY A 42 17.48 -14.89 15.66
N LYS A 43 16.99 -15.91 14.94
CA LYS A 43 16.33 -17.12 15.49
C LYS A 43 15.13 -16.82 16.39
N SER A 44 14.53 -15.64 16.26
CA SER A 44 13.32 -15.24 16.98
C SER A 44 12.08 -15.63 16.17
N TYR A 45 11.73 -16.92 16.23
CA TYR A 45 10.60 -17.46 15.46
C TYR A 45 9.25 -16.87 15.88
N ARG A 46 9.10 -16.47 17.16
CA ARG A 46 7.90 -15.80 17.64
C ARG A 46 7.74 -14.41 17.01
N GLY A 47 8.83 -13.65 16.89
CA GLY A 47 8.82 -12.35 16.22
C GLY A 47 8.52 -12.49 14.73
N ALA A 48 9.14 -13.47 14.07
CA ALA A 48 8.87 -13.78 12.67
C ALA A 48 7.40 -14.17 12.44
N SER A 49 6.84 -15.02 13.30
CA SER A 49 5.42 -15.42 13.22
C SER A 49 4.48 -14.23 13.37
N LEU A 50 4.73 -13.31 14.32
CA LEU A 50 3.92 -12.10 14.47
C LEU A 50 3.98 -11.20 13.23
N GLY A 51 5.18 -11.01 12.66
CA GLY A 51 5.33 -10.21 11.46
C GLY A 51 4.66 -10.83 10.23
N ILE A 52 4.72 -12.16 10.07
CA ILE A 52 4.01 -12.88 9.01
C ILE A 52 2.48 -12.74 9.18
N THR A 53 1.97 -12.87 10.40
CA THR A 53 0.54 -12.69 10.69
C THR A 53 0.08 -11.27 10.38
N LEU A 54 0.91 -10.26 10.68
CA LEU A 54 0.60 -8.87 10.36
C LEU A 54 0.59 -8.60 8.84
N LEU A 55 1.59 -9.11 8.12
CA LEU A 55 1.68 -9.00 6.66
C LEU A 55 0.48 -9.64 5.98
N ARG A 56 0.24 -10.93 6.22
CA ARG A 56 -0.81 -11.70 5.53
C ARG A 56 -2.22 -11.39 6.04
N GLY A 57 -2.36 -11.04 7.32
CA GLY A 57 -3.66 -10.86 7.95
C GLY A 57 -4.18 -9.43 7.94
N ARG A 58 -3.33 -8.43 7.66
CA ARG A 58 -3.73 -7.02 7.64
C ARG A 58 -3.19 -6.24 6.46
N LEU A 59 -1.87 -6.15 6.31
CA LEU A 59 -1.27 -5.19 5.37
C LEU A 59 -1.59 -5.55 3.90
N ILE A 60 -1.38 -6.80 3.50
CA ILE A 60 -1.64 -7.24 2.12
C ILE A 60 -3.15 -7.13 1.78
N PRO A 61 -4.08 -7.64 2.61
CA PRO A 61 -5.51 -7.46 2.35
C PRO A 61 -5.96 -6.00 2.31
N HIS A 62 -5.41 -5.15 3.18
CA HIS A 62 -5.75 -3.73 3.21
C HIS A 62 -5.30 -3.00 1.93
N LEU A 63 -4.12 -3.35 1.41
CA LEU A 63 -3.64 -2.83 0.13
C LEU A 63 -4.53 -3.30 -1.04
N GLU A 64 -4.97 -4.56 -1.02
CA GLU A 64 -5.94 -5.08 -2.00
C GLU A 64 -7.26 -4.30 -1.95
N ASP A 65 -7.82 -4.08 -0.76
CA ASP A 65 -9.05 -3.30 -0.58
C ASP A 65 -8.91 -1.87 -1.11
N ILE A 66 -7.79 -1.19 -0.81
CA ILE A 66 -7.51 0.16 -1.32
C ILE A 66 -7.42 0.17 -2.85
N ASN A 67 -6.71 -0.79 -3.43
CA ASN A 67 -6.57 -0.91 -4.88
C ASN A 67 -7.90 -1.14 -5.58
N LEU A 68 -8.77 -1.98 -5.01
CA LEU A 68 -10.10 -2.26 -5.55
C LEU A 68 -11.06 -1.08 -5.38
N ALA A 69 -11.06 -0.41 -4.22
CA ALA A 69 -12.02 0.64 -3.91
C ALA A 69 -11.69 1.97 -4.60
N VAL A 70 -10.43 2.40 -4.50
CA VAL A 70 -10.00 3.75 -4.90
C VAL A 70 -8.78 3.76 -5.81
N GLY A 71 -8.13 2.62 -6.04
CA GLY A 71 -6.91 2.54 -6.88
C GLY A 71 -7.10 3.05 -8.31
N TRP A 72 -8.31 2.97 -8.87
CA TRP A 72 -8.65 3.55 -10.18
C TRP A 72 -8.51 5.08 -10.23
N MET A 73 -8.54 5.76 -9.08
CA MET A 73 -8.28 7.20 -8.96
C MET A 73 -6.78 7.53 -8.97
N ALA A 74 -5.88 6.55 -8.91
CA ALA A 74 -4.44 6.77 -8.93
C ALA A 74 -3.81 6.12 -10.18
N PRO A 75 -4.00 6.69 -11.38
CA PRO A 75 -3.65 6.05 -12.65
C PRO A 75 -2.15 5.75 -12.81
N TYR A 76 -1.28 6.41 -12.05
CA TYR A 76 0.16 6.19 -12.07
C TYR A 76 0.63 5.00 -11.22
N SER A 77 -0.25 4.48 -10.35
CA SER A 77 0.03 3.38 -9.43
C SER A 77 -1.00 2.25 -9.55
N VAL A 78 -1.88 2.30 -10.56
CA VAL A 78 -2.78 1.18 -10.91
C VAL A 78 -1.93 -0.03 -11.25
N GLY A 79 -2.00 -1.07 -10.42
CA GLY A 79 -1.27 -2.32 -10.63
C GLY A 79 0.17 -2.33 -10.15
N CYS A 80 0.70 -1.25 -9.55
CA CYS A 80 2.06 -1.24 -8.96
C CYS A 80 2.24 -2.25 -7.79
N PHE A 81 1.17 -2.90 -7.36
CA PHE A 81 1.14 -3.70 -6.14
C PHE A 81 0.54 -5.09 -6.33
N SER A 82 0.28 -5.51 -7.58
CA SER A 82 -0.10 -6.89 -7.89
C SER A 82 0.94 -7.88 -7.36
N ASP A 83 2.22 -7.48 -7.37
CA ASP A 83 3.36 -8.30 -6.96
C ASP A 83 3.33 -8.71 -5.47
N PHE A 84 2.55 -8.01 -4.63
CA PHE A 84 2.35 -8.37 -3.22
C PHE A 84 1.10 -9.23 -2.98
N ILE A 85 0.21 -9.31 -3.98
CA ILE A 85 -1.10 -9.97 -3.90
C ILE A 85 -1.07 -11.34 -4.59
N GLU A 86 -0.31 -11.50 -5.67
CA GLU A 86 -0.03 -12.80 -6.34
C GLU A 86 0.93 -13.70 -5.55
#